data_AF-A0A645HA22-F1
#
_entry.id   AF-A0A645HA22-F1
#
_cell.length_a   1.000
_cell.length_b   1.000
_cell.length_c   1.000
_cell.angle_alpha   90.00
_cell.angle_beta   90.00
_cell.angle_gamma   90.00
#
_symmetry.space_group_name_H-M   'P 1'
#
loop_
_entity.id
_entity.type
_entity.pdbx_description
1 polymer ?
#
loop_
_entity_poly.entity_id
_entity_poly.type
_entity_poly.pdbx_seq_one_letter_code
_entity_poly.pdbx_strand_id
1 'polypeptide(L)' 'MATVFEKAPEKYFDKKAGLRLRKEIYEPGDSRDVNVSVRKFLGRKPSREPFLKRIGIGS' A
#
# COMPACT_ATOMS: atom_id res chain seq x y z
N MET A 1 -0.63 -2.83 1.75
CA MET A 1 -0.81 -1.52 2.43
C MET A 1 -0.14 -1.51 3.79
N ALA A 2 -0.45 -2.42 4.71
CA ALA A 2 0.20 -2.52 6.02
C ALA A 2 1.74 -2.48 5.94
N THR A 3 2.34 -3.22 5.01
CA THR A 3 3.81 -3.29 4.86
C THR A 3 4.51 -1.96 4.53
N VAL A 4 3.82 -0.98 3.92
CA VAL A 4 4.44 0.33 3.62
C VAL A 4 4.57 1.14 4.91
N PHE A 5 3.52 1.16 5.72
CA PHE A 5 3.50 1.85 6.99
C PHE A 5 4.30 1.10 8.05
N GLU A 6 4.20 -0.23 8.16
CA GLU A 6 4.99 -1.03 9.11
C GLU A 6 6.51 -0.84 8.95
N LYS A 7 6.97 -0.57 7.72
CA LYS A 7 8.38 -0.31 7.40
C LYS A 7 8.76 1.18 7.47
N ALA A 8 7.79 2.08 7.67
CA ALA A 8 8.06 3.51 7.75
C ALA A 8 8.59 3.89 9.15
N PRO A 9 9.48 4.88 9.27
CA PRO A 9 10.05 5.32 10.54
C PRO A 9 9.00 5.61 11.62
N GLU A 10 7.94 6.35 11.28
CA GLU A 10 6.87 6.71 12.22
C GLU A 10 5.65 5.77 12.10
N LYS A 11 5.85 4.62 11.48
CA LYS A 11 4.81 3.61 11.24
C LYS A 11 3.56 4.20 10.57
N TYR A 12 2.40 4.07 11.23
CA TYR A 12 1.12 4.57 10.74
C TYR A 12 0.99 6.10 10.79
N PHE A 13 1.83 6.79 11.55
CA PHE A 13 1.85 8.26 11.63
C PHE A 13 2.84 8.90 10.64
N ASP A 14 3.55 8.10 9.84
CA ASP A 14 4.51 8.61 8.87
C ASP A 14 3.84 9.47 7.80
N LYS A 15 4.07 10.78 7.88
CA LYS A 15 3.46 11.78 6.99
C LYS A 15 3.85 11.57 5.54
N LYS A 16 5.08 11.11 5.27
CA LYS A 16 5.56 10.89 3.91
C LYS A 16 4.85 9.68 3.28
N ALA A 17 4.69 8.59 4.03
CA ALA A 17 3.90 7.44 3.62
C ALA A 17 2.42 7.80 3.42
N GLY A 18 1.84 8.58 4.33
CA GLY A 18 0.47 9.08 4.23
C GLY A 18 0.24 9.96 3.00
N LEU A 19 1.14 10.90 2.70
CA LEU A 19 1.05 11.73 1.50
C LEU A 19 1.16 10.90 0.22
N ARG A 20 2.00 9.88 0.22
CA ARG A 20 2.13 8.95 -0.92
C ARG A 20 0.85 8.13 -1.12
N LEU A 21 0.21 7.71 -0.04
CA LEU A 21 -1.10 7.04 -0.09
C LEU A 21 -2.14 7.95 -0.75
N ARG A 22 -2.23 9.22 -0.33
CA ARG A 22 -3.14 10.19 -0.95
C ARG A 22 -2.89 10.34 -2.45
N LYS A 23 -1.65 10.65 -2.85
CA LYS A 23 -1.31 10.96 -4.25
C LYS A 23 -1.47 9.77 -5.20
N GLU A 24 -1.18 8.56 -4.74
CA GLU A 24 -1.19 7.39 -5.61
C GLU A 24 -2.51 6.63 -5.60
N ILE A 25 -3.30 6.68 -4.51
CA ILE A 25 -4.53 5.89 -4.37
C ILE A 25 -5.78 6.77 -4.38
N TYR A 26 -5.86 7.78 -3.52
CA TYR A 26 -7.10 8.53 -3.33
C TYR A 26 -7.30 9.64 -4.35
N GLU A 27 -6.25 10.40 -4.66
CA GLU A 27 -6.30 11.56 -5.55
C GLU A 27 -6.66 11.22 -7.00
N PRO A 28 -6.15 10.12 -7.62
CA PRO A 28 -6.48 9.81 -9.00
C PRO A 28 -7.95 9.42 -9.21
N GLY A 29 -8.62 8.88 -8.20
CA GLY A 29 -9.97 8.31 -8.36
C GLY A 29 -10.02 7.28 -9.50
N ASP A 30 -11.04 7.41 -10.35
CA ASP A 30 -11.24 6.51 -11.50
C ASP A 30 -10.49 6.96 -12.78
N SER A 31 -9.72 8.06 -12.71
CA SER A 31 -8.91 8.52 -13.86
C SER A 31 -7.68 7.65 -14.15
N ARG A 32 -7.40 6.67 -13.29
CA ARG A 32 -6.23 5.78 -13.38
C ARG A 32 -6.63 4.35 -13.04
N ASP A 33 -6.17 3.40 -13.85
CA ASP A 33 -6.31 1.98 -13.55
C ASP A 33 -5.83 1.66 -12.12
N VAL A 34 -6.68 0.97 -11.36
CA VAL A 34 -6.45 0.65 -9.95
C VAL A 34 -5.17 -0.14 -9.77
N ASN A 35 -4.82 -1.05 -10.69
CA ASN A 35 -3.59 -1.82 -10.57
C ASN A 35 -2.33 -0.96 -10.77
N VAL A 36 -2.39 0.07 -11.61
CA VAL A 36 -1.31 1.08 -11.71
C VAL A 36 -1.16 1.83 -10.39
N SER A 37 -2.27 2.32 -9.82
CA SER A 37 -2.28 3.03 -8.52
C SER A 37 -1.65 2.20 -7.40
N VAL A 38 -2.09 0.95 -7.26
CA VAL A 38 -1.59 0.03 -6.22
C VAL A 38 -0.10 -0.28 -6.43
N ARG A 39 0.35 -0.52 -7.67
CA ARG A 39 1.78 -0.76 -7.96
C ARG A 39 2.64 0.44 -7.60
N LYS A 40 2.23 1.66 -7.97
CA LYS A 40 2.96 2.89 -7.63
C LYS A 40 3.06 3.11 -6.12
N PHE A 41 1.97 2.88 -5.38
CA PHE A 41 2.00 3.04 -3.93
C PHE A 41 2.91 2.01 -3.24
N LEU A 42 2.82 0.74 -3.64
CA LEU A 42 3.58 -0.37 -3.04
C LEU A 42 5.06 -0.40 -3.46
N GLY A 43 5.41 0.15 -4.63
CA GLY A 43 6.76 0.06 -5.21
C GLY A 43 7.13 -1.34 -5.70
N ARG A 44 6.15 -2.25 -5.79
CA ARG A 44 6.32 -3.64 -6.24
C ARG A 44 5.00 -4.19 -6.78
N LYS A 45 5.05 -5.34 -7.44
CA LYS A 45 3.83 -6.08 -7.81
C LYS A 45 3.03 -6.46 -6.54
N PRO A 46 1.69 -6.34 -6.56
CA PRO A 46 0.85 -6.82 -5.46
C PRO A 46 1.05 -8.32 -5.23
N SER A 47 1.01 -8.74 -3.98
CA SER A 47 1.07 -10.16 -3.57
C SER A 47 -0.08 -10.43 -2.60
N ARG A 48 -0.59 -11.66 -2.63
CA ARG A 48 -1.63 -12.14 -1.70
C ARG A 48 -1.04 -12.61 -0.36
N GLU A 49 0.26 -12.86 -0.28
CA GLU A 49 0.91 -13.40 0.93
C GLU A 49 0.63 -12.58 2.20
N PRO A 50 0.67 -11.22 2.19
CA PRO A 50 0.37 -10.46 3.41
C PRO A 50 -1.06 -10.66 3.90
N PHE A 51 -2.00 -10.88 2.97
CA PHE A 51 -3.38 -11.20 3.31
C PHE A 51 -3.50 -12.62 3.87
N LEU A 52 -2.87 -13.60 3.20
CA LEU A 52 -2.86 -15.00 3.64
C LEU A 52 -2.24 -15.16 5.03
N LYS A 53 -1.14 -14.46 5.31
CA LYS A 53 -0.52 -14.41 6.63
C LYS A 53 -1.46 -13.82 7.69
N ARG A 54 -2.17 -12.74 7.36
CA ARG A 54 -3.14 -12.10 8.28
C ARG A 54 -4.28 -13.04 8.67
N ILE A 55 -4.74 -13.89 7.76
CA ILE A 55 -5.83 -14.85 8.03
C ILE A 55 -5.33 -16.21 8.55
N GLY A 56 -4.01 -16.35 8.82
CA GLY A 56 -3.43 -17.56 9.40
C GLY A 56 -3.21 -18.72 8.44
N ILE A 57 -3.25 -18.48 7.12
CA ILE A 57 -3.09 -19.53 6.08
C ILE A 57 -1.70 -19.48 5.43
N GLY A 58 -1.03 -18.33 5.43
CA GLY A 58 0.28 -18.12 4.80
C GLY A 58 1.45 -18.20 5.80
N SER A 59 2.57 -18.77 5.35
CA SER A 59 3.86 -18.84 6.06
C SER A 59 4.53 -17.47 6.22
#